data_AF-A0A9E3JSB7-F1
#
_entry.id   AF-A0A9E3JSB7-F1
#
_cell.length_a   1.000
_cell.length_b   1.000
_cell.length_c   1.000
_cell.angle_alpha   90.00
_cell.angle_beta   90.00
_cell.angle_gamma   90.00
#
_symmetry.space_group_name_H-M   'P 1'
#
loop_
_entity.id
_entity.type
_entity.pdbx_description
1 polymer ?
#
loop_
_entity_poly.entity_id
_entity_poly.type
_entity_poly.pdbx_seq_one_letter_code
_entity_poly.pdbx_strand_id
1 'polypeptide(L)'
;MSEKTEDLFEASNTYRIANTNTYITLVEAISSKGRYFRIWKSEGLGGKWEPFSSAPMNAFASRDNVERPWSEGISHGEMVRTNADQTMTIDPCRPLEYLFQGNDPEVHVDDYIKLPYRLGVITAKGDNPVSALCR
;
A
#
# COMPACT_ATOMS: atom_id res chain seq x y z
N MET A 1 12.92 -4.25 10.31
CA MET A 1 11.89 -5.05 9.63
C MET A 1 12.58 -6.30 9.11
N SER A 2 12.06 -7.49 9.39
CA SER A 2 12.65 -8.76 8.93
C SER A 2 11.50 -9.74 8.73
N GLU A 3 11.21 -10.05 7.47
CA GLU A 3 10.08 -10.89 7.04
C GLU A 3 10.60 -11.86 5.97
N LYS A 4 9.80 -12.86 5.59
CA LYS A 4 10.12 -13.69 4.40
C LYS A 4 9.96 -12.87 3.12
N THR A 5 10.62 -13.30 2.04
CA THR A 5 10.64 -12.59 0.75
C THR A 5 9.24 -12.28 0.21
N GLU A 6 8.31 -13.22 0.32
CA GLU A 6 6.93 -13.03 -0.18
C GLU A 6 6.17 -11.98 0.63
N ASP A 7 6.56 -11.77 1.88
CA ASP A 7 5.93 -10.85 2.82
C ASP A 7 6.59 -9.46 2.78
N LEU A 8 7.72 -9.30 2.07
CA LEU A 8 8.47 -8.07 1.91
C LEU A 8 9.24 -8.09 0.58
N PHE A 9 8.50 -7.99 -0.53
CA PHE A 9 9.03 -8.30 -1.85
C PHE A 9 9.69 -7.08 -2.52
N GLU A 10 8.90 -6.05 -2.85
CA GLU A 10 9.38 -4.88 -3.62
C GLU A 10 8.50 -3.63 -3.44
N ALA A 11 8.71 -2.62 -4.29
CA ALA A 11 7.82 -1.46 -4.46
C ALA A 11 7.51 -0.65 -3.19
N SER A 12 8.54 -0.36 -2.38
CA SER A 12 8.32 0.38 -1.14
C SER A 12 7.92 1.84 -1.39
N ASN A 13 6.98 2.34 -0.58
CA ASN A 13 6.69 3.76 -0.50
C ASN A 13 6.71 4.21 0.96
N THR A 14 7.33 5.35 1.27
CA THR A 14 7.38 5.88 2.64
C THR A 14 6.84 7.30 2.67
N TYR A 15 5.87 7.53 3.56
CA TYR A 15 5.14 8.79 3.64
C TYR A 15 5.21 9.38 5.04
N ARG A 16 5.21 10.71 5.12
CA ARG A 16 4.98 11.43 6.37
C ARG A 16 3.48 11.62 6.57
N ILE A 17 2.99 11.36 7.77
CA ILE A 17 1.61 11.69 8.16
C ILE A 17 1.55 13.17 8.54
N ALA A 18 0.69 13.94 7.86
CA ALA A 18 0.52 15.37 8.08
C ALA A 18 0.30 15.70 9.57
N ASN A 19 0.85 16.83 10.03
CA ASN A 19 0.73 17.32 11.41
C ASN A 19 1.25 16.38 12.50
N THR A 20 2.06 15.39 12.13
CA THR A 20 2.70 14.47 13.08
C THR A 20 4.20 14.28 12.77
N ASN A 21 4.88 13.57 13.66
CA ASN A 21 6.21 13.00 13.43
C ASN A 21 6.13 11.51 13.09
N THR A 22 4.95 11.01 12.73
CA THR A 22 4.72 9.61 12.36
C THR A 22 4.94 9.44 10.85
N TYR A 23 5.59 8.35 10.50
CA TYR A 23 5.77 7.91 9.13
C TYR A 23 5.07 6.57 8.93
N ILE A 24 4.61 6.32 7.71
CA ILE A 24 4.15 5.01 7.29
C ILE A 24 4.99 4.53 6.13
N THR A 25 5.17 3.22 6.02
CA THR A 25 5.77 2.60 4.83
C THR A 25 4.86 1.49 4.34
N LEU A 26 4.66 1.46 3.03
CA LEU A 26 3.96 0.42 2.29
C LEU A 26 5.00 -0.41 1.55
N VAL A 27 4.88 -1.73 1.58
CA VAL A 27 5.74 -2.63 0.78
C VAL A 27 4.89 -3.69 0.13
N GLU A 28 5.13 -3.95 -1.15
CA GLU A 28 4.42 -4.97 -1.92
C GLU A 28 4.83 -6.37 -1.44
N ALA A 29 3.86 -7.25 -1.40
CA ALA A 29 3.95 -8.63 -0.98
C ALA A 29 3.18 -9.53 -1.97
N ILE A 30 3.50 -10.82 -1.93
CA ILE A 30 2.96 -11.86 -2.80
C ILE A 30 2.16 -12.83 -1.96
N SER A 31 0.91 -13.09 -2.37
CA SER A 31 0.06 -14.12 -1.76
C SER A 31 -0.47 -15.07 -2.84
N SER A 32 -1.10 -16.17 -2.41
CA SER A 32 -1.83 -17.05 -3.32
C SER A 32 -3.04 -16.40 -4.00
N LYS A 33 -3.46 -15.20 -3.54
CA LYS A 33 -4.55 -14.41 -4.13
C LYS A 33 -4.03 -13.27 -5.01
N GLY A 34 -2.72 -13.21 -5.27
CA GLY A 34 -2.07 -12.15 -6.05
C GLY A 34 -1.26 -11.16 -5.20
N ARG A 35 -0.85 -10.05 -5.85
CA ARG A 35 -0.08 -8.96 -5.24
C ARG A 35 -0.92 -8.12 -4.28
N TYR A 36 -0.31 -7.67 -3.20
CA TYR A 36 -0.95 -6.83 -2.19
C TYR A 36 0.08 -5.97 -1.47
N PHE A 37 -0.37 -4.94 -0.74
CA PHE A 37 0.49 -4.11 0.09
C PHE A 37 0.33 -4.42 1.58
N ARG A 38 1.45 -4.41 2.29
CA ARG A 38 1.52 -4.42 3.76
C ARG A 38 1.94 -3.05 4.26
N ILE A 39 1.60 -2.71 5.51
CA ILE A 39 1.84 -1.36 6.06
C ILE A 39 2.48 -1.36 7.45
N TRP A 40 3.53 -0.57 7.64
CA TRP A 40 4.16 -0.34 8.93
C TRP A 40 4.20 1.15 9.27
N LYS A 41 4.30 1.47 10.56
CA LYS A 41 4.53 2.83 11.08
C LYS A 41 5.86 2.95 11.79
N SER A 42 6.38 4.17 11.84
CA SER A 42 7.51 4.54 12.70
C SER A 42 7.38 5.97 13.20
N GLU A 43 8.06 6.29 14.30
CA GLU A 43 8.17 7.65 14.84
C GLU A 43 9.32 8.46 14.20
N GLY A 44 10.00 7.88 13.20
CA GLY A 44 11.04 8.54 12.41
C GLY A 44 11.59 7.64 11.30
N LEU A 45 12.22 8.24 10.30
CA LEU A 45 12.75 7.50 9.14
C LEU A 45 13.83 6.47 9.49
N GLY A 46 14.65 6.75 10.51
CA GLY A 46 15.65 5.82 11.04
C GLY A 46 15.14 4.97 12.22
N GLY A 47 13.84 5.03 12.52
CA GLY A 47 13.25 4.37 13.67
C GLY A 47 12.92 2.89 13.42
N LYS A 48 12.37 2.25 14.45
CA LYS A 48 11.81 0.91 14.34
C LYS A 48 10.49 0.98 13.56
N TRP A 49 10.31 0.09 12.60
CA TRP A 49 9.08 -0.07 11.83
C TRP A 49 8.20 -1.16 12.43
N GLU A 50 6.98 -0.79 12.82
CA GLU A 50 6.03 -1.65 13.51
C GLU A 50 4.76 -1.82 12.66
N PRO A 51 4.19 -3.03 12.58
CA PRO A 51 2.96 -3.25 11.81
C PRO A 51 1.80 -2.44 12.41
N PHE A 52 0.85 -1.99 11.57
CA PHE A 52 -0.35 -1.32 12.05
C PHE A 52 -1.32 -2.28 12.75
N SER A 53 -1.29 -3.56 12.38
CA SER A 53 -2.16 -4.59 12.93
C SER A 53 -1.36 -5.84 13.30
N SER A 54 -1.76 -6.49 14.39
CA SER A 54 -1.30 -7.84 14.72
C SER A 54 -2.04 -8.93 13.93
N ALA A 55 -3.06 -8.55 13.14
CA ALA A 55 -3.79 -9.47 12.30
C ALA A 55 -2.87 -10.09 11.22
N PRO A 56 -3.16 -11.32 10.78
CA PRO A 56 -2.44 -11.94 9.68
C PRO A 56 -2.35 -11.03 8.46
N MET A 57 -1.20 -11.05 7.76
CA MET A 57 -0.84 -10.23 6.61
C MET A 57 -0.58 -8.74 6.88
N ASN A 58 -1.19 -8.10 7.88
CA ASN A 58 -0.99 -6.66 8.13
C ASN A 58 -1.21 -5.82 6.84
N ALA A 59 -2.31 -6.12 6.14
CA ALA A 59 -2.58 -5.64 4.79
C ALA A 59 -3.09 -4.18 4.77
N PHE A 60 -2.56 -3.40 3.82
CA PHE A 60 -3.04 -2.08 3.44
C PHE A 60 -4.10 -2.18 2.34
N ALA A 61 -3.72 -2.75 1.19
CA ALA A 61 -4.59 -2.94 0.04
C ALA A 61 -4.38 -4.35 -0.52
N SER A 62 -5.45 -5.13 -0.61
CA SER A 62 -5.47 -6.48 -1.15
C SER A 62 -6.80 -6.76 -1.84
N ARG A 63 -6.87 -7.88 -2.56
CA ARG A 63 -8.13 -8.34 -3.16
C ARG A 63 -9.26 -8.51 -2.14
N ASP A 64 -8.93 -8.79 -0.87
CA ASP A 64 -9.91 -9.05 0.18
C ASP A 64 -10.53 -7.76 0.77
N ASN A 65 -9.88 -6.60 0.61
CA ASN A 65 -10.36 -5.32 1.16
C ASN A 65 -10.61 -4.23 0.10
N VAL A 66 -10.46 -4.55 -1.18
CA VAL A 66 -10.83 -3.68 -2.31
C VAL A 66 -12.17 -4.15 -2.88
N GLU A 67 -13.13 -3.24 -2.97
CA GLU A 67 -14.43 -3.53 -3.59
C GLU A 67 -14.30 -3.66 -5.11
N ARG A 68 -14.94 -4.69 -5.69
CA ARG A 68 -15.04 -4.92 -7.14
C ARG A 68 -13.68 -4.80 -7.88
N PRO A 69 -12.65 -5.56 -7.47
CA PRO A 69 -11.35 -5.49 -8.12
C PRO A 69 -11.45 -6.05 -9.54
N TRP A 70 -11.04 -5.25 -10.54
CA TRP A 70 -10.89 -5.70 -11.92
C TRP A 70 -9.57 -6.44 -12.16
N SER A 71 -8.62 -6.30 -11.24
CA SER A 71 -7.30 -6.92 -11.32
C SER A 71 -7.15 -8.14 -10.41
N GLU A 72 -6.17 -8.99 -10.72
CA GLU A 72 -5.78 -10.13 -9.89
C GLU A 72 -5.35 -9.68 -8.47
N GLY A 73 -4.62 -8.56 -8.39
CA GLY A 73 -4.19 -7.95 -7.13
C GLY A 73 -3.90 -6.46 -7.26
N ILE A 74 -3.36 -5.89 -6.19
CA ILE A 74 -2.94 -4.48 -6.10
C ILE A 74 -1.41 -4.48 -6.03
N SER A 75 -0.75 -4.18 -7.15
CA SER A 75 0.72 -4.15 -7.28
C SER A 75 1.22 -2.70 -7.31
N HIS A 76 2.52 -2.49 -7.51
CA HIS A 76 3.24 -1.20 -7.46
C HIS A 76 2.37 0.04 -7.72
N GLY A 77 2.40 0.98 -6.77
CA GLY A 77 1.67 2.22 -6.85
C GLY A 77 2.29 3.37 -6.04
N GLU A 78 1.51 4.44 -5.90
CA GLU A 78 1.83 5.58 -5.04
C GLU A 78 0.54 6.19 -4.46
N MET A 79 0.63 6.70 -3.22
CA MET A 79 -0.43 7.47 -2.59
C MET A 79 -0.55 8.83 -3.26
N VAL A 80 -1.77 9.35 -3.39
CA VAL A 80 -1.99 10.75 -3.71
C VAL A 80 -1.52 11.62 -2.54
N ARG A 81 -0.45 12.39 -2.76
CA ARG A 81 0.19 13.24 -1.76
C ARG A 81 -0.50 14.60 -1.64
N THR A 82 -0.33 15.25 -0.50
CA THR A 82 -0.88 16.61 -0.28
C THR A 82 -0.08 17.70 -0.99
N ASN A 83 1.18 17.41 -1.33
CA ASN A 83 2.07 18.29 -2.07
C ASN A 83 3.16 17.46 -2.78
N ALA A 84 3.92 18.10 -3.67
CA ALA A 84 4.93 17.47 -4.50
C ALA A 84 6.38 17.65 -3.96
N ASP A 85 6.55 18.09 -2.72
CA ASP A 85 7.89 18.27 -2.14
C ASP A 85 8.52 16.94 -1.69
N GLN A 86 9.76 17.00 -1.19
CA GLN A 86 10.55 15.84 -0.77
C GLN A 86 10.05 15.16 0.51
N THR A 87 9.06 15.73 1.21
CA THR A 87 8.56 15.20 2.49
C THR A 87 7.63 14.01 2.33
N MET A 88 7.10 13.79 1.12
CA MET A 88 6.16 12.69 0.81
C MET A 88 4.94 12.70 1.74
N THR A 89 4.33 13.86 1.96
CA THR A 89 3.26 14.02 2.95
C THR A 89 1.90 13.53 2.45
N ILE A 90 1.16 12.81 3.30
CA ILE A 90 -0.25 12.43 3.10
C ILE A 90 -1.14 12.95 4.25
N ASP A 91 -2.42 13.21 3.97
CA ASP A 91 -3.40 13.68 4.96
C ASP A 91 -4.25 12.50 5.47
N PRO A 92 -4.12 12.07 6.74
CA PRO A 92 -4.92 10.97 7.29
C PRO A 92 -6.39 11.37 7.53
N CYS A 93 -6.72 12.66 7.53
CA CYS A 93 -8.07 13.16 7.78
C CYS A 93 -8.98 13.14 6.54
N ARG A 94 -8.44 12.77 5.37
CA ARG A 94 -9.17 12.65 4.11
C ARG A 94 -9.18 11.19 3.66
N PRO A 95 -10.15 10.78 2.82
CA PRO A 95 -10.07 9.50 2.15
C PRO A 95 -8.73 9.34 1.44
N LEU A 96 -8.02 8.27 1.76
CA LEU A 96 -6.75 7.94 1.14
C LEU A 96 -7.00 7.44 -0.29
N GLU A 97 -6.21 7.93 -1.24
CA GLU A 97 -6.25 7.48 -2.63
C GLU A 97 -4.90 6.86 -3.01
N TYR A 98 -4.94 5.69 -3.64
CA TYR A 98 -3.76 4.96 -4.08
C TYR A 98 -3.87 4.63 -5.57
N LEU A 99 -3.00 5.23 -6.37
CA LEU A 99 -2.82 4.89 -7.78
C LEU A 99 -1.97 3.63 -7.84
N PHE A 100 -2.44 2.58 -8.51
CA PHE A 100 -1.76 1.28 -8.53
C PHE A 100 -1.78 0.68 -9.94
N GLN A 101 -0.86 -0.26 -10.19
CA GLN A 101 -0.92 -1.12 -11.36
C GLN A 101 -1.62 -2.45 -11.05
N GLY A 102 -2.49 -2.89 -11.95
CA GLY A 102 -3.17 -4.18 -11.90
C GLY A 102 -3.14 -4.90 -13.25
N ASN A 103 -3.25 -6.22 -13.23
CA ASN A 103 -3.43 -7.04 -14.42
C ASN A 103 -4.78 -7.76 -14.33
N ASP A 104 -5.46 -7.90 -15.47
CA ASP A 104 -6.69 -8.68 -15.57
C ASP A 104 -6.40 -10.16 -15.19
N PRO A 105 -7.15 -10.76 -14.25
CA PRO A 105 -6.90 -12.14 -13.82
C PRO A 105 -7.13 -13.19 -14.91
N GLU A 106 -7.84 -12.86 -16.00
CA GLU A 106 -8.04 -13.76 -17.15
C GLU A 106 -6.87 -13.70 -18.15
N VAL A 107 -5.97 -12.72 -18.02
CA VAL A 107 -4.83 -12.54 -18.92
C VAL A 107 -3.59 -13.19 -18.32
N HIS A 108 -3.17 -14.28 -18.97
CA HIS A 108 -1.94 -15.01 -18.63
C HIS A 108 -0.91 -14.89 -19.75
N VAL A 109 0.33 -14.58 -19.40
CA VAL A 109 1.49 -14.60 -20.28
C VAL A 109 2.64 -15.29 -19.57
N ASP A 110 3.48 -16.03 -20.30
CA ASP A 110 4.60 -16.77 -19.70
C ASP A 110 5.72 -15.86 -19.18
N ASP A 111 5.86 -14.67 -19.77
CA ASP A 111 6.93 -13.72 -19.49
C ASP A 111 6.38 -12.52 -18.71
N TYR A 112 6.85 -12.34 -17.47
CA TYR A 112 6.42 -11.27 -16.56
C TYR A 112 6.51 -9.88 -17.20
N ILE A 113 7.55 -9.61 -18.00
CA ILE A 113 7.75 -8.28 -18.60
C ILE A 113 6.69 -7.95 -19.67
N LYS A 114 5.91 -8.96 -20.11
CA LYS A 114 4.84 -8.80 -21.11
C LYS A 114 3.46 -8.68 -20.48
N LEU A 115 3.34 -8.72 -19.15
CA LEU A 115 2.05 -8.54 -18.48
C LEU A 115 1.48 -7.16 -18.83
N PRO A 116 0.24 -7.08 -19.35
CA PRO A 116 -0.33 -5.83 -19.80
C PRO A 116 -0.94 -5.05 -18.62
N TYR A 117 -0.10 -4.66 -17.66
CA TYR A 117 -0.54 -3.85 -16.52
C TYR A 117 -1.29 -2.60 -16.97
N ARG A 118 -2.33 -2.25 -16.22
CA ARG A 118 -3.10 -1.00 -16.36
C ARG A 118 -3.17 -0.29 -15.02
N LEU A 119 -3.35 1.02 -15.06
CA LEU A 119 -3.45 1.85 -13.87
C LEU A 119 -4.90 1.92 -13.40
N GLY A 120 -5.10 1.82 -12.09
CA GLY A 120 -6.36 2.07 -11.41
C GLY A 120 -6.15 2.93 -10.16
N VAL A 121 -7.22 3.48 -9.62
CA VAL A 121 -7.20 4.20 -8.34
C VAL A 121 -8.18 3.54 -7.39
N ILE A 122 -7.71 3.24 -6.18
CA ILE A 122 -8.57 2.86 -5.06
C ILE A 122 -8.69 4.02 -4.08
N THR A 123 -9.87 4.19 -3.49
CA THR A 123 -10.14 5.20 -2.47
C THR A 123 -10.61 4.49 -1.21
N ALA A 124 -9.95 4.77 -0.08
CA ALA A 124 -10.31 4.22 1.21
C ALA A 124 -11.70 4.69 1.65
N LYS A 125 -12.47 3.78 2.28
CA LYS A 125 -13.79 4.06 2.84
C LYS A 125 -13.83 3.73 4.32
N GLY A 126 -14.55 4.54 5.08
CA GLY A 126 -14.76 4.34 6.52
C GLY A 126 -13.48 4.49 7.35
N ASP A 127 -13.64 4.22 8.64
CA ASP A 127 -12.54 4.31 9.61
C ASP A 127 -11.53 3.20 9.39
N ASN A 128 -10.25 3.55 9.47
CA ASN A 128 -9.14 2.63 9.30
C ASN A 128 -7.95 3.04 10.17
N PRO A 129 -6.94 2.17 10.33
CA PRO A 129 -5.81 2.46 11.21
C PRO A 129 -5.01 3.72 10.85
N VAL A 130 -5.00 4.13 9.57
CA VAL A 130 -4.32 5.36 9.14
C VAL A 130 -5.18 6.58 9.44
N SER A 131 -6.50 6.53 9.20
CA SER A 131 -7.39 7.64 9.52
C SER A 131 -7.48 7.93 11.02
N ALA A 132 -7.24 6.92 11.86
CA ALA A 132 -7.09 7.10 13.31
C ALA A 132 -5.89 7.98 13.73
N LEU A 133 -4.98 8.32 12.79
CA LEU A 133 -3.89 9.26 13.00
C LEU A 133 -4.27 10.71 12.69
N CYS A 134 -5.51 10.98 12.26
CA CYS A 134 -6.03 12.34 12.09
C CYS A 134 -6.01 13.10 13.42
N ARG A 135 -5.43 14.31 13.39
CA ARG A 135 -5.31 15.23 14.52
C ARG A 135 -5.70 16.64 14.12
#